data_AF-A0A227IZL6-F1
#
_entry.id   AF-A0A227IZL6-F1
#
_cell.length_a   1.000
_cell.length_b   1.000
_cell.length_c   1.000
_cell.angle_alpha   90.00
_cell.angle_beta   90.00
_cell.angle_gamma   90.00
#
_symmetry.space_group_name_H-M   'P 1'
#
loop_
_entity.id
_entity.type
_entity.pdbx_description
1 polymer ?
#
loop_
_entity_poly.entity_id
_entity_poly.type
_entity_poly.pdbx_seq_one_letter_code
_entity_poly.pdbx_strand_id
1 'polypeptide(L)'
;LDPDNADFYRKNARQYAKTFRMMKRDAMLSLGELDTAGMKVATTHNAYGYILQEFGVDVAAVIEPAHGVEPSASQLQETIEKIKRS
;
A
#
# COMPACT_ATOMS: atom_id res chain seq x y z
N LEU A 1 10.59 -12.04 27.46
CA LEU A 1 11.34 -10.81 27.76
C LEU A 1 10.87 -10.21 29.07
N ASP A 2 9.56 -10.01 29.29
CA ASP A 2 9.00 -9.49 30.55
C ASP A 2 7.62 -10.12 30.85
N PRO A 3 7.58 -11.26 31.60
CA PRO A 3 6.35 -12.01 31.85
C PRO A 3 5.35 -11.30 32.78
N ASP A 4 5.83 -10.53 33.76
CA ASP A 4 4.99 -9.90 34.78
C ASP A 4 4.06 -8.84 34.17
N ASN A 5 4.49 -8.20 33.08
CA ASN A 5 3.69 -7.23 32.33
C ASN A 5 2.96 -7.83 31.12
N ALA A 6 2.95 -9.16 30.94
CA ALA A 6 2.41 -9.80 29.75
C ALA A 6 0.95 -9.43 29.47
N ASP A 7 0.09 -9.41 30.49
CA ASP A 7 -1.32 -9.08 30.32
C ASP A 7 -1.54 -7.60 30.01
N PHE A 8 -0.70 -6.72 30.57
CA PHE A 8 -0.71 -5.29 30.24
C PHE A 8 -0.36 -5.08 28.76
N TYR A 9 0.71 -5.71 28.26
CA TYR A 9 1.10 -5.62 26.85
C TYR A 9 0.04 -6.19 25.92
N ARG A 10 -0.56 -7.34 26.26
CA ARG A 10 -1.64 -7.94 25.47
C ARG A 10 -2.88 -7.04 25.41
N LYS A 11 -3.25 -6.41 26.53
CA LYS A 11 -4.37 -5.48 26.58
C LYS A 11 -4.12 -4.27 25.66
N ASN A 12 -2.94 -3.67 25.74
CA ASN A 12 -2.56 -2.54 24.90
C ASN A 12 -2.50 -2.92 23.43
N ALA A 13 -1.91 -4.06 23.10
CA ALA A 13 -1.84 -4.57 21.73
C ALA A 13 -3.24 -4.81 21.13
N ARG A 14 -4.16 -5.41 21.90
CA ARG A 14 -5.56 -5.61 21.47
C ARG A 14 -6.28 -4.29 21.24
N GLN A 15 -6.11 -3.33 22.15
CA GLN A 15 -6.72 -2.01 22.03
C GLN A 15 -6.22 -1.30 20.77
N TYR A 16 -4.91 -1.29 20.55
CA TYR A 16 -4.32 -0.61 19.39
C TYR A 16 -4.64 -1.33 18.07
N ALA A 17 -4.67 -2.65 18.07
CA ALA A 17 -5.12 -3.43 16.91
C ALA A 17 -6.60 -3.15 16.57
N LYS A 18 -7.44 -2.81 17.54
CA LYS A 18 -8.82 -2.37 17.27
C LYS A 18 -8.82 -1.03 16.51
N THR A 19 -7.96 -0.08 16.89
CA THR A 19 -7.79 1.19 16.17
C THR A 19 -7.43 0.97 14.70
N PHE A 20 -6.44 0.12 14.41
CA PHE A 20 -6.06 -0.19 13.02
C PHE A 20 -7.19 -0.83 12.22
N ARG A 21 -7.99 -1.71 12.82
CA ARG A 21 -9.16 -2.29 12.14
C ARG A 21 -10.21 -1.25 11.79
N MET A 22 -10.46 -0.29 12.68
CA MET A 22 -11.39 0.81 12.42
C MET A 22 -10.88 1.71 11.30
N MET A 23 -9.60 2.09 11.33
CA MET A 23 -8.98 2.87 10.24
C MET A 23 -9.05 2.15 8.89
N LYS A 24 -8.76 0.84 8.85
CA LYS A 24 -8.90 0.03 7.62
C LYS A 24 -10.35 0.05 7.13
N ARG A 25 -11.32 -0.17 8.02
CA ARG A 25 -12.74 -0.14 7.66
C ARG A 25 -13.15 1.20 7.06
N ASP A 26 -12.78 2.31 7.69
CA ASP A 26 -13.18 3.64 7.24
C ASP A 26 -12.56 3.98 5.87
N ALA A 27 -11.29 3.60 5.66
CA ALA A 27 -10.65 3.70 4.34
C ALA A 27 -11.38 2.84 3.28
N MET A 28 -11.79 1.63 3.64
CA MET A 28 -12.51 0.74 2.73
C MET A 28 -13.90 1.26 2.36
N LEU A 29 -14.59 1.91 3.30
CA LEU A 29 -15.87 2.56 3.02
C LEU A 29 -15.68 3.76 2.07
N SER A 30 -14.68 4.61 2.31
CA SER A 30 -14.42 5.76 1.43
C SER A 30 -14.05 5.36 0.00
N LEU A 31 -13.40 4.21 -0.16
CA LEU A 31 -12.95 3.71 -1.45
C LEU A 31 -14.00 2.83 -2.14
N GLY A 32 -14.88 2.18 -1.40
CA GLY A 32 -16.00 1.41 -1.95
C GLY A 32 -17.07 2.26 -2.65
N GLU A 33 -17.09 3.57 -2.41
CA GLU A 33 -17.90 4.52 -3.17
C GLU A 33 -17.28 4.88 -4.54
N LEU A 34 -16.02 4.50 -4.79
CA LEU A 34 -15.33 4.77 -6.05
C LEU A 34 -15.47 3.56 -6.99
N ASP A 35 -15.73 3.84 -8.27
CA ASP A 35 -15.54 2.84 -9.33
C ASP A 35 -14.04 2.70 -9.62
N THR A 36 -13.45 1.61 -9.13
CA THR A 36 -12.04 1.28 -9.33
C THR A 36 -11.80 0.37 -10.54
N ALA A 37 -12.85 0.03 -11.30
CA ALA A 37 -12.72 -0.84 -12.46
C ALA A 37 -11.77 -0.23 -13.51
N GLY A 38 -10.69 -0.94 -13.81
CA GLY A 38 -9.67 -0.48 -14.76
C GLY A 38 -8.75 0.63 -14.21
N MET A 39 -8.82 0.94 -12.91
CA MET A 39 -7.89 1.88 -12.29
C MET A 39 -6.47 1.30 -12.31
N LYS A 40 -5.54 2.09 -12.82
CA LYS A 40 -4.11 1.75 -12.87
C LYS A 40 -3.32 2.77 -12.10
N VAL A 41 -2.52 2.30 -11.14
CA VAL A 41 -1.73 3.16 -10.27
C VAL A 41 -0.25 2.98 -10.58
N ALA A 42 0.44 4.09 -10.80
CA ALA A 42 1.90 4.14 -10.86
C ALA A 42 2.42 4.83 -9.60
N THR A 43 3.43 4.24 -8.95
CA THR A 43 4.01 4.78 -7.72
C THR A 43 5.51 4.94 -7.86
N THR A 44 6.07 5.95 -7.19
CA THR A 44 7.53 6.15 -7.19
C THR A 44 8.22 4.98 -6.48
N HIS A 45 7.73 4.65 -5.29
CA HIS A 45 8.22 3.54 -4.47
C HIS A 45 7.18 2.43 -4.39
N ASN A 46 7.61 1.17 -4.30
CA ASN A 46 6.72 0.02 -4.05
C ASN A 46 6.28 -0.07 -2.58
N ALA A 47 5.74 1.02 -2.03
CA ALA A 47 5.28 1.08 -0.64
C ALA A 47 3.81 0.68 -0.49
N TYR A 48 3.05 0.72 -1.58
CA TYR A 48 1.59 0.65 -1.55
C TYR A 48 0.99 -0.66 -2.06
N GLY A 49 1.82 -1.65 -2.41
CA GLY A 49 1.34 -2.93 -2.96
C GLY A 49 0.32 -3.64 -2.05
N TYR A 50 0.63 -3.78 -0.76
CA TYR A 50 -0.27 -4.43 0.21
C TYR A 50 -1.60 -3.69 0.39
N ILE A 51 -1.56 -2.36 0.42
CA ILE A 51 -2.79 -1.57 0.60
C ILE A 51 -3.62 -1.63 -0.68
N LEU A 52 -3.04 -1.44 -1.87
CA LEU A 52 -3.76 -1.45 -3.15
C LEU A 52 -4.36 -2.82 -3.50
N GLN A 53 -3.69 -3.92 -3.14
CA GLN A 53 -4.22 -5.28 -3.30
C GLN A 53 -5.54 -5.49 -2.54
N GLU A 54 -5.69 -4.89 -1.36
CA GLU A 54 -6.92 -4.98 -0.56
C GLU A 54 -8.10 -4.25 -1.22
N PHE A 55 -7.85 -3.39 -2.21
CA PHE A 55 -8.88 -2.66 -2.99
C PHE A 55 -9.06 -3.21 -4.41
N GLY A 56 -8.37 -4.30 -4.78
CA GLY A 56 -8.41 -4.83 -6.14
C GLY A 56 -7.82 -3.89 -7.19
N VAL A 57 -6.91 -3.00 -6.79
CA VAL A 57 -6.25 -2.06 -7.70
C VAL A 57 -4.89 -2.60 -8.11
N ASP A 58 -4.67 -2.71 -9.42
CA ASP A 58 -3.40 -3.16 -9.98
C ASP A 58 -2.38 -2.01 -9.99
N VAL A 59 -1.18 -2.29 -9.44
CA VAL A 59 -0.02 -1.43 -9.57
C VAL A 59 0.59 -1.68 -10.95
N ALA A 60 0.33 -0.77 -11.88
CA ALA A 60 0.77 -0.91 -13.27
C ALA A 60 2.27 -0.63 -13.44
N ALA A 61 2.87 0.19 -12.57
CA ALA A 61 4.30 0.47 -12.60
C ALA A 61 4.84 0.96 -11.25
N VAL A 62 6.07 0.53 -10.93
CA VAL A 62 6.91 1.12 -9.89
C VAL A 62 8.10 1.77 -10.58
N ILE A 63 8.34 3.05 -10.30
CA ILE A 63 9.37 3.85 -10.98
C ILE A 63 10.77 3.48 -10.45
N GLU A 64 10.89 3.20 -9.16
CA GLU A 64 12.14 2.71 -8.59
C GLU A 64 12.42 1.25 -8.97
N PRO A 65 13.61 0.93 -9.52
CA PRO A 65 14.01 -0.44 -9.79
C PRO A 65 14.26 -1.25 -8.50
N ALA A 66 14.69 -0.58 -7.43
CA ALA A 66 14.88 -1.15 -6.09
C ALA A 66 14.71 -0.04 -5.04
N HIS A 67 14.42 -0.43 -3.79
CA HIS A 67 14.13 0.52 -2.72
C HIS A 67 15.26 1.54 -2.54
N GLY A 68 14.96 2.83 -2.76
CA GLY A 68 15.90 3.94 -2.59
C GLY A 68 16.93 4.09 -3.70
N VAL A 69 16.73 3.42 -4.84
CA VAL A 69 17.59 3.57 -6.03
C VAL A 69 16.86 4.44 -7.04
N GLU A 70 17.44 5.60 -7.38
CA GLU A 70 16.90 6.44 -8.44
C GLU A 70 17.01 5.75 -9.81
N PRO A 71 15.95 5.81 -10.64
CA PRO A 71 16.01 5.25 -11.99
C PRO A 71 16.93 6.06 -12.89
N SER A 72 17.60 5.37 -13.81
CA SER A 72 18.24 6.05 -14.93
C SER A 72 17.21 6.64 -15.90
N ALA A 73 17.64 7.55 -16.78
CA ALA A 73 16.78 8.13 -17.81
C ALA A 73 16.13 7.07 -18.72
N SER A 74 16.83 5.98 -19.05
CA SER A 74 16.29 4.88 -19.86
C SER A 74 15.24 4.06 -19.12
N GLN A 75 15.42 3.81 -17.83
CA GLN A 75 14.44 3.12 -16.99
C GLN A 75 13.17 3.97 -16.79
N LEU A 76 13.33 5.28 -16.64
CA LEU A 76 12.20 6.21 -16.58
C LEU A 76 11.42 6.20 -17.90
N GLN A 77 12.12 6.23 -19.05
CA GLN A 77 11.50 6.13 -20.37
C GLN A 77 10.73 4.82 -20.55
N GLU A 78 11.29 3.68 -20.15
CA GLU A 78 10.58 2.40 -20.17
C GLU A 78 9.31 2.42 -19.31
N THR A 79 9.38 3.04 -18.14
CA THR A 79 8.24 3.19 -17.23
C THR A 79 7.13 4.04 -17.85
N ILE A 80 7.48 5.15 -18.49
CA ILE A 80 6.54 6.00 -19.24
C ILE A 80 5.85 5.20 -20.35
N GLU A 81 6.61 4.43 -21.13
CA GLU A 81 6.05 3.62 -22.23
C GLU A 81 5.17 2.47 -21.72
N LYS A 82 5.46 1.88 -20.55
CA LYS A 82 4.56 0.92 -19.90
C LYS A 82 3.23 1.59 -19.53
N ILE A 83 3.26 2.77 -18.91
CA ILE A 83 2.06 3.51 -18.53
C ILE A 83 1.19 3.84 -19.75
N LYS A 84 1.78 4.30 -20.87
CA LYS A 84 1.02 4.63 -22.08
C LYS A 84 0.34 3.44 -22.76
N ARG A 85 0.91 2.25 -22.64
CA ARG A 85 0.38 1.00 -23.23
C ARG A 85 -0.66 0.32 -22.34
N SER A 86 -0.88 0.84 -21.14
CA SER A 86 -1.77 0.31 -20.13
C SER A 86 -3.19 0.79 -20.39
#